data_AF-A0A6J6GD25-F1
#
_entry.id   AF-A0A6J6GD25-F1
#
_cell.length_a   1.000
_cell.length_b   1.000
_cell.length_c   1.000
_cell.angle_alpha   90.00
_cell.angle_beta   90.00
_cell.angle_gamma   90.00
#
_symmetry.space_group_name_H-M   'P 1'
#
loop_
_entity.id
_entity.type
_entity.pdbx_description
1 polymer ?
#
loop_
_entity_poly.entity_id
_entity_poly.type
_entity_poly.pdbx_seq_one_letter_code
_entity_poly.pdbx_strand_id
1 'polypeptide(L)'
;MAIATVAVVIVGLTVIVDQRREPVAETPASLEWVLRDVPDGWRPVLTRDPSSPPLKIEPQPFAPIVYATDSSPLGPNLAVYGSTDADLAITPGAFMGNTVAYTEFELDGRRAAFVDFRGGHRGLYVEIDGAWAYLAATAVSDDELLTLARSIRPDLTGRFDVDPALLTNGMRKVSPLPDPLPAFAAVDYQPPEGSDGLMELLVARNTPDFYARSSVGYRFEEIPIGDSTGYIAGDWVGNDADRSWIVLWQNDGLDFALYASDFTREQAVAAARSASPATEAEWAHLADSAAVAPSDTVVMGTAPPQILDVEPVDTVEPRDVDITVSVTNPSDNEQRWTGTLPTGEMWSAVVLRVFDRIETRITIDGVLTETSSGPPLPKATDSSQVTCCSPQAITTNPDAASLRVLRPNGDRYTIPLQSLPGTSDTRIALIGLPEGAVLTELLDEDGNVLQEYVTG
;
A
#
# COMPACT_ATOMS: atom_id res chain seq x y z
N MET A 1 42.90 48.56 22.22
CA MET A 1 43.45 47.41 21.44
C MET A 1 42.98 46.10 22.05
N ALA A 2 41.73 45.71 21.76
CA ALA A 2 41.17 44.41 22.17
C ALA A 2 40.04 43.93 21.21
N ILE A 3 39.75 44.68 20.14
CA ILE A 3 38.68 44.36 19.18
C ILE A 3 39.24 43.67 17.93
N ALA A 4 40.52 43.87 17.60
CA ALA A 4 41.15 43.20 16.45
C ALA A 4 41.45 41.71 16.68
N THR A 5 41.61 41.28 17.95
CA THR A 5 41.95 39.88 18.27
C THR A 5 40.73 38.95 18.26
N VAL A 6 39.53 39.47 18.50
CA VAL A 6 38.28 38.67 18.49
C VAL A 6 37.80 38.39 17.06
N ALA A 7 38.00 39.33 16.13
CA ALA A 7 37.64 39.14 14.72
C ALA A 7 38.51 38.07 14.03
N VAL A 8 39.80 37.97 14.39
CA VAL A 8 40.71 36.96 13.82
C VAL A 8 40.41 35.55 14.37
N VAL A 9 39.91 35.44 15.61
CA VAL A 9 39.49 34.15 16.18
C VAL A 9 38.15 33.70 15.62
N ILE A 10 37.19 34.59 15.37
CA ILE A 10 35.91 34.21 14.75
C ILE A 10 36.10 33.85 13.27
N VAL A 11 36.85 34.64 12.50
CA VAL A 11 37.15 34.29 11.08
C VAL A 11 38.05 33.05 11.01
N GLY A 12 39.02 32.91 11.91
CA GLY A 12 39.88 31.72 12.01
C GLY A 12 39.13 30.45 12.44
N LEU A 13 38.10 30.54 13.28
CA LEU A 13 37.25 29.39 13.63
C LEU A 13 36.20 29.07 12.56
N THR A 14 35.62 30.04 11.86
CA THR A 14 34.81 29.73 10.67
C THR A 14 35.66 29.08 9.58
N VAL A 15 36.91 29.49 9.38
CA VAL A 15 37.80 28.86 8.40
C VAL A 15 38.30 27.49 8.87
N ILE A 16 38.48 27.24 10.17
CA ILE A 16 38.86 25.89 10.68
C ILE A 16 37.65 24.94 10.80
N VAL A 17 36.42 25.46 10.88
CA VAL A 17 35.19 24.66 10.78
C VAL A 17 34.76 24.43 9.33
N ASP A 18 35.09 25.32 8.38
CA ASP A 18 34.90 25.08 6.93
C ASP A 18 36.06 24.34 6.23
N GLN A 19 37.28 24.32 6.77
CA GLN A 19 38.45 23.67 6.12
C GLN A 19 38.86 22.32 6.71
N ARG A 20 37.98 21.64 7.45
CA ARG A 20 38.10 20.19 7.73
C ARG A 20 37.23 19.32 6.82
N ARG A 21 36.84 19.84 5.67
CA ARG A 21 36.71 19.04 4.45
C ARG A 21 37.82 19.51 3.54
N GLU A 22 38.97 18.87 3.62
CA GLU A 22 39.74 18.70 2.39
C GLU A 22 38.73 18.20 1.35
N PRO A 23 38.67 18.77 0.13
CA PRO A 23 38.01 18.07 -0.95
C PRO A 23 38.86 16.81 -1.17
N VAL A 24 38.54 15.75 -0.43
CA VAL A 24 38.84 14.39 -0.85
C VAL A 24 38.41 14.38 -2.28
N ALA A 25 39.36 14.17 -3.18
CA ALA A 25 39.15 14.27 -4.61
C ALA A 25 37.79 13.65 -4.95
N GLU A 26 36.82 14.51 -5.32
CA GLU A 26 35.50 14.09 -5.76
C GLU A 26 35.73 13.42 -7.11
N THR A 27 36.22 12.19 -7.09
CA THR A 27 35.78 11.22 -8.07
C THR A 27 34.27 11.17 -7.83
N PRO A 28 33.43 11.63 -8.76
CA PRO A 28 31.99 11.52 -8.56
C PRO A 28 31.71 10.04 -8.35
N ALA A 29 31.17 9.66 -7.18
CA ALA A 29 30.57 8.35 -7.05
C ALA A 29 29.51 8.25 -8.15
N SER A 30 29.77 7.39 -9.14
CA SER A 30 28.85 7.22 -10.27
C SER A 30 27.55 6.63 -9.74
N LEU A 31 26.41 7.07 -10.26
CA LEU A 31 25.10 6.52 -9.93
C LEU A 31 24.88 5.14 -10.57
N GLU A 32 25.81 4.72 -11.43
CA GLU A 32 25.78 3.50 -12.22
C GLU A 32 26.16 2.29 -11.37
N TRP A 33 25.16 1.68 -10.73
CA TRP A 33 25.33 0.49 -9.87
C TRP A 33 24.37 -0.62 -10.29
N VAL A 34 24.80 -1.84 -10.07
CA VAL A 34 24.01 -3.06 -10.33
C VAL A 34 24.16 -4.06 -9.19
N LEU A 35 23.18 -4.94 -9.06
CA LEU A 35 23.17 -6.08 -8.14
C LEU A 35 23.84 -7.26 -8.84
N ARG A 36 24.69 -7.99 -8.10
CA ARG A 36 25.45 -9.14 -8.63
C ARG A 36 24.88 -10.49 -8.20
N ASP A 37 24.22 -10.52 -7.03
CA ASP A 37 23.61 -11.71 -6.47
C ASP A 37 22.08 -11.59 -6.58
N VAL A 38 21.58 -11.69 -7.81
CA VAL A 38 20.16 -11.84 -8.12
C VAL A 38 19.87 -13.30 -8.50
N PRO A 39 18.65 -13.83 -8.30
CA PRO A 39 18.36 -15.21 -8.66
C PRO A 39 18.59 -15.49 -10.14
N ASP A 40 18.95 -16.73 -10.46
CA ASP A 40 19.20 -17.16 -11.83
C ASP A 40 18.01 -16.84 -12.75
N GLY A 41 18.31 -16.30 -13.93
CA GLY A 41 17.32 -15.96 -14.95
C GLY A 41 16.77 -14.54 -14.87
N TRP A 42 17.01 -13.82 -13.77
CA TRP A 42 16.65 -12.41 -13.64
C TRP A 42 17.58 -11.52 -14.46
N ARG A 43 17.02 -10.50 -15.12
CA ARG A 43 17.78 -9.66 -16.06
C ARG A 43 17.66 -8.18 -15.69
N PRO A 44 18.79 -7.47 -15.55
CA PRO A 44 18.76 -6.03 -15.31
C PRO A 44 18.26 -5.27 -16.53
N VAL A 45 17.40 -4.28 -16.30
CA VAL A 45 16.85 -3.35 -17.28
C VAL A 45 16.96 -1.95 -16.70
N LEU A 46 17.57 -1.05 -17.46
CA LEU A 46 17.70 0.34 -17.04
C LEU A 46 16.37 1.06 -17.23
N THR A 47 15.69 1.40 -16.13
CA THR A 47 14.42 2.14 -16.16
C THR A 47 14.65 3.64 -16.02
N ARG A 48 15.77 4.04 -15.42
CA ARG A 48 16.20 5.43 -15.43
C ARG A 48 17.71 5.59 -15.48
N ASP A 49 18.18 6.26 -16.53
CA ASP A 49 19.58 6.66 -16.63
C ASP A 49 19.82 8.00 -15.89
N PRO A 50 20.92 8.15 -15.11
CA PRO A 50 21.24 9.39 -14.40
C PRO A 50 21.52 10.59 -15.32
N SER A 51 21.85 10.37 -16.60
CA SER A 51 21.99 11.42 -17.62
C SER A 51 20.65 11.89 -18.19
N SER A 52 19.55 11.20 -17.87
CA SER A 52 18.20 11.61 -18.28
C SER A 52 17.84 12.98 -17.70
N PRO A 53 17.04 13.79 -18.40
CA PRO A 53 16.55 15.06 -17.87
C PRO A 53 15.93 14.86 -16.49
N PRO A 54 16.11 15.81 -15.55
CA PRO A 54 15.46 15.77 -14.25
C PRO A 54 13.95 15.61 -14.43
N LEU A 55 13.34 14.61 -13.79
CA LEU A 55 11.89 14.45 -13.78
C LEU A 55 11.28 15.68 -13.11
N LYS A 56 10.43 16.38 -13.86
CA LYS A 56 9.48 17.31 -13.27
C LYS A 56 8.45 16.47 -12.53
N ILE A 57 8.29 16.73 -11.24
CA ILE A 57 7.23 16.09 -10.46
C ILE A 57 5.96 16.89 -10.74
N GLU A 58 5.03 16.34 -11.50
CA GLU A 58 3.64 16.78 -11.32
C GLU A 58 3.25 16.48 -9.87
N PRO A 59 2.65 17.42 -9.13
CA PRO A 59 2.29 17.19 -7.73
C PRO A 59 1.54 15.87 -7.60
N GLN A 60 2.22 14.86 -7.05
CA GLN A 60 1.63 13.55 -6.78
C GLN A 60 0.51 13.81 -5.79
N PRO A 61 -0.74 13.61 -6.20
CA PRO A 61 -1.82 14.23 -5.46
C PRO A 61 -2.15 13.37 -4.21
N PHE A 62 -1.49 12.20 -4.10
CA PHE A 62 -1.46 11.32 -2.92
C PHE A 62 -0.19 11.42 -2.06
N ALA A 63 0.74 12.35 -2.33
CA ALA A 63 1.96 12.43 -1.52
C ALA A 63 1.60 12.68 -0.04
N PRO A 64 2.16 11.95 0.93
CA PRO A 64 1.96 12.25 2.35
C PRO A 64 2.74 13.50 2.77
N ILE A 65 2.31 14.15 3.86
CA ILE A 65 3.18 15.05 4.60
C ILE A 65 3.93 14.21 5.63
N VAL A 66 5.26 14.25 5.58
CA VAL A 66 6.14 13.40 6.40
C VAL A 66 6.81 14.23 7.49
N TYR A 67 6.91 13.66 8.69
CA TYR A 67 7.63 14.19 9.83
C TYR A 67 8.55 13.11 10.39
N ALA A 68 9.77 13.49 10.71
CA ALA A 68 10.81 12.56 11.10
C ALA A 68 11.82 13.22 12.02
N THR A 69 12.55 12.38 12.76
CA THR A 69 13.72 12.79 13.54
C THR A 69 15.00 12.57 12.74
N ASP A 70 16.13 13.11 13.21
CA ASP A 70 17.44 12.82 12.60
C ASP A 70 17.91 11.37 12.85
N SER A 71 17.13 10.57 13.60
CA SER A 71 17.40 9.14 13.86
C SER A 71 16.63 8.19 12.93
N SER A 72 15.90 8.71 11.94
CA SER A 72 15.27 7.88 10.91
C SER A 72 16.31 7.06 10.14
N PRO A 73 16.03 5.78 9.80
CA PRO A 73 14.71 5.15 9.80
C PRO A 73 14.33 4.44 11.12
N LEU A 74 15.22 4.44 12.13
CA LEU A 74 14.99 3.74 13.40
C LEU A 74 14.23 4.59 14.44
N GLY A 75 14.24 5.91 14.27
CA GLY A 75 13.56 6.86 15.13
C GLY A 75 12.07 7.04 14.85
N PRO A 76 11.40 7.89 15.66
CA PRO A 76 10.01 8.27 15.41
C PRO A 76 9.82 8.87 14.00
N ASN A 77 8.83 8.34 13.29
CA ASN A 77 8.41 8.78 11.97
C ASN A 77 6.88 8.85 11.92
N LEU A 78 6.36 9.85 11.22
CA LEU A 78 4.95 10.06 10.98
C LEU A 78 4.73 10.46 9.53
N ALA A 79 3.69 9.93 8.91
CA ALA A 79 3.11 10.52 7.72
C ALA A 79 1.62 10.74 7.88
N VAL A 80 1.18 11.86 7.32
CA VAL A 80 -0.23 12.24 7.24
C VAL A 80 -0.65 12.15 5.79
N TYR A 81 -1.63 11.29 5.54
CA TYR A 81 -2.27 11.08 4.26
C TYR A 81 -3.69 11.67 4.27
N GLY A 82 -4.18 12.01 3.07
CA GLY A 82 -5.52 12.50 2.86
C GLY A 82 -5.59 13.98 2.51
N SER A 83 -6.74 14.36 1.97
CA SER A 83 -7.05 15.71 1.52
C SER A 83 -8.55 15.97 1.64
N THR A 84 -8.94 17.24 1.70
CA THR A 84 -10.33 17.67 1.50
C THR A 84 -10.76 17.60 0.04
N ASP A 85 -9.82 17.49 -0.90
CA ASP A 85 -10.11 17.22 -2.31
C ASP A 85 -10.62 15.79 -2.46
N ALA A 86 -11.79 15.62 -3.08
CA ALA A 86 -12.45 14.33 -3.24
C ALA A 86 -11.63 13.35 -4.10
N ASP A 87 -10.86 13.85 -5.07
CA ASP A 87 -10.01 13.00 -5.91
C ASP A 87 -8.83 12.42 -5.11
N LEU A 88 -8.49 13.06 -3.98
CA LEU A 88 -7.32 12.78 -3.13
C LEU A 88 -7.72 12.38 -1.71
N ALA A 89 -9.01 12.16 -1.50
CA ALA A 89 -9.55 11.73 -0.24
C ALA A 89 -9.07 10.31 0.04
N ILE A 90 -8.54 10.10 1.23
CA ILE A 90 -8.38 8.76 1.76
C ILE A 90 -9.68 8.38 2.46
N THR A 91 -10.00 7.10 2.53
CA THR A 91 -11.09 6.60 3.36
C THR A 91 -10.60 5.48 4.28
N PRO A 92 -11.25 5.27 5.43
CA PRO A 92 -11.01 4.08 6.25
C PRO A 92 -11.13 2.84 5.37
N GLY A 93 -10.13 1.96 5.46
CA GLY A 93 -9.99 0.84 4.55
C GLY A 93 -9.41 1.18 3.18
N ALA A 94 -8.58 2.21 3.05
CA ALA A 94 -7.74 2.35 1.86
C ALA A 94 -6.57 1.34 1.83
N PHE A 95 -6.09 0.90 3.01
CA PHE A 95 -4.92 0.02 3.16
C PHE A 95 -5.30 -1.40 3.61
N MET A 96 -6.25 -2.00 2.90
CA MET A 96 -7.01 -3.19 3.33
C MET A 96 -6.23 -4.49 3.39
N GLY A 97 -5.25 -4.66 2.50
CA GLY A 97 -4.49 -5.91 2.38
C GLY A 97 -3.76 -6.31 3.67
N ASN A 98 -3.50 -5.32 4.53
CA ASN A 98 -2.59 -5.45 5.65
C ASN A 98 -3.34 -5.32 6.98
N THR A 99 -4.59 -4.85 6.98
CA THR A 99 -5.29 -4.56 8.25
C THR A 99 -5.68 -5.86 8.97
N VAL A 100 -5.63 -5.86 10.29
CA VAL A 100 -6.00 -6.98 11.18
C VAL A 100 -7.29 -6.64 11.89
N ALA A 101 -7.37 -5.45 12.48
CA ALA A 101 -8.52 -5.00 13.25
C ALA A 101 -8.65 -3.47 13.21
N TYR A 102 -9.87 -3.02 13.49
CA TYR A 102 -10.19 -1.63 13.74
C TYR A 102 -10.75 -1.47 15.15
N THR A 103 -10.29 -0.44 15.85
CA THR A 103 -10.88 -0.02 17.11
C THR A 103 -11.45 1.38 16.92
N GLU A 104 -12.77 1.46 16.71
CA GLU A 104 -13.50 2.72 16.54
C GLU A 104 -13.75 3.42 17.89
N PHE A 105 -13.65 4.74 17.87
CA PHE A 105 -13.93 5.61 19.01
C PHE A 105 -14.23 7.04 18.54
N GLU A 106 -14.54 7.91 19.49
CA GLU A 106 -14.77 9.33 19.25
C GLU A 106 -13.59 10.16 19.78
N LEU A 107 -13.04 11.04 18.94
CA LEU A 107 -11.95 11.95 19.29
C LEU A 107 -12.44 13.39 19.16
N ASP A 108 -12.74 14.02 20.29
CA ASP A 108 -13.21 15.42 20.37
C ASP A 108 -14.40 15.72 19.42
N GLY A 109 -15.40 14.83 19.38
CA GLY A 109 -16.57 14.98 18.51
C GLY A 109 -16.38 14.42 17.09
N ARG A 110 -15.22 13.85 16.78
CA ARG A 110 -14.88 13.30 15.45
C ARG A 110 -14.85 11.79 15.50
N ARG A 111 -15.26 11.14 14.41
CA ARG A 111 -15.07 9.69 14.23
C ARG A 111 -13.58 9.41 14.07
N ALA A 112 -13.06 8.44 14.83
CA ALA A 112 -11.66 8.04 14.78
C ALA A 112 -11.51 6.53 14.98
N ALA A 113 -10.55 5.92 14.31
CA ALA A 113 -10.31 4.48 14.44
C ALA A 113 -8.82 4.20 14.43
N PHE A 114 -8.37 3.48 15.46
CA PHE A 114 -7.07 2.83 15.40
C PHE A 114 -7.16 1.65 14.46
N VAL A 115 -6.08 1.45 13.72
CA VAL A 115 -5.95 0.38 12.73
C VAL A 115 -4.70 -0.40 13.09
N ASP A 116 -4.89 -1.67 13.36
CA ASP A 116 -3.77 -2.59 13.57
C ASP A 116 -3.49 -3.31 12.26
N PHE A 117 -2.26 -3.27 11.79
CA PHE A 117 -1.83 -3.98 10.59
C PHE A 117 -1.03 -5.24 10.94
N ARG A 118 -1.04 -6.22 10.04
CA ARG A 118 -0.12 -7.36 10.04
C ARG A 118 1.30 -6.80 10.04
N GLY A 119 2.19 -7.37 10.85
CA GLY A 119 3.54 -6.83 11.06
C GLY A 119 3.68 -5.82 12.22
N GLY A 120 2.59 -5.51 12.95
CA GLY A 120 2.65 -4.72 14.18
C GLY A 120 2.71 -3.20 13.96
N HIS A 121 2.38 -2.75 12.75
CA HIS A 121 2.15 -1.35 12.45
C HIS A 121 0.80 -0.90 12.99
N ARG A 122 0.76 0.31 13.54
CA ARG A 122 -0.47 0.92 14.02
C ARG A 122 -0.68 2.27 13.34
N GLY A 123 -1.85 2.44 12.76
CA GLY A 123 -2.29 3.68 12.15
C GLY A 123 -3.52 4.25 12.85
N LEU A 124 -3.85 5.49 12.51
CA LEU A 124 -5.04 6.17 13.02
C LEU A 124 -5.77 6.88 11.87
N TYR A 125 -7.02 6.49 11.63
CA TYR A 125 -7.95 7.30 10.83
C TYR A 125 -8.67 8.31 11.73
N VAL A 126 -8.82 9.54 11.26
CA VAL A 126 -9.63 10.57 11.91
C VAL A 126 -10.41 11.38 10.88
N GLU A 127 -11.68 11.62 11.16
CA GLU A 127 -12.53 12.44 10.31
C GLU A 127 -12.28 13.94 10.56
N ILE A 128 -12.02 14.69 9.49
CA ILE A 128 -11.76 16.12 9.46
C ILE A 128 -12.72 16.76 8.46
N ASP A 129 -13.72 17.47 8.95
CA ASP A 129 -14.69 18.22 8.14
C ASP A 129 -15.36 17.40 7.02
N GLY A 130 -15.64 16.11 7.29
CA GLY A 130 -16.28 15.18 6.35
C GLY A 130 -15.30 14.47 5.39
N ALA A 131 -14.01 14.79 5.44
CA ALA A 131 -12.94 14.03 4.81
C ALA A 131 -12.17 13.22 5.87
N TRP A 132 -11.34 12.27 5.46
CA TRP A 132 -10.53 11.49 6.40
C TRP A 132 -9.06 11.84 6.27
N ALA A 133 -8.37 11.91 7.40
CA ALA A 133 -6.92 11.86 7.46
C ALA A 133 -6.49 10.49 7.98
N TYR A 134 -5.38 9.99 7.47
CA TYR A 134 -4.73 8.79 7.97
C TYR A 134 -3.32 9.12 8.45
N LEU A 135 -3.03 8.80 9.71
CA LEU A 135 -1.71 8.92 10.30
C LEU A 135 -1.05 7.54 10.30
N ALA A 136 0.01 7.37 9.51
CA ALA A 136 0.90 6.22 9.59
C ALA A 136 2.09 6.60 10.48
N ALA A 137 2.31 5.88 11.58
CA ALA A 137 3.38 6.20 12.50
C ALA A 137 4.22 4.99 12.88
N THR A 138 5.51 5.22 13.07
CA THR A 138 6.48 4.24 13.58
C THR A 138 7.19 4.85 14.78
N ALA A 139 7.31 4.07 15.86
CA ALA A 139 7.95 4.50 17.12
C ALA A 139 7.32 5.78 17.74
N VAL A 140 6.04 6.01 17.48
CA VAL A 140 5.20 7.06 18.09
C VAL A 140 4.15 6.37 18.97
N SER A 141 3.91 6.88 20.18
CA SER A 141 2.92 6.30 21.09
C SER A 141 1.48 6.66 20.69
N ASP A 142 0.51 5.85 21.11
CA ASP A 142 -0.91 6.15 20.87
C ASP A 142 -1.33 7.51 21.43
N ASP A 143 -0.87 7.88 22.63
CA ASP A 143 -1.20 9.17 23.27
C ASP A 143 -0.66 10.35 22.46
N GLU A 144 0.54 10.22 21.91
CA GLU A 144 1.13 11.21 21.02
C GLU A 144 0.36 11.27 19.69
N LEU A 145 0.03 10.12 19.10
CA LEU A 145 -0.74 10.05 17.86
C LEU A 145 -2.13 10.68 18.01
N LEU A 146 -2.81 10.44 19.13
CA LEU A 146 -4.08 11.09 19.47
C LEU A 146 -3.92 12.60 19.63
N THR A 147 -2.85 13.05 20.30
CA THR A 147 -2.56 14.49 20.46
C THR A 147 -2.34 15.16 19.10
N LEU A 148 -1.59 14.53 18.21
CA LEU A 148 -1.35 15.01 16.85
C LEU A 148 -2.63 14.99 16.01
N ALA A 149 -3.43 13.92 16.10
CA ALA A 149 -4.70 13.82 15.38
C ALA A 149 -5.71 14.92 15.74
N ARG A 150 -5.76 15.34 17.02
CA ARG A 150 -6.58 16.50 17.44
C ARG A 150 -6.18 17.80 16.74
N SER A 151 -4.90 17.93 16.42
CA SER A 151 -4.33 19.11 15.78
C SER A 151 -4.48 19.12 14.26
N ILE A 152 -4.88 18.01 13.64
CA ILE A 152 -4.92 17.92 12.18
C ILE A 152 -5.86 18.95 11.60
N ARG A 153 -5.35 19.72 10.64
CA ARG A 153 -6.14 20.70 9.86
C ARG A 153 -5.71 20.66 8.40
N PRO A 154 -6.62 20.95 7.45
CA PRO A 154 -6.24 21.14 6.07
C PRO A 154 -5.38 22.40 5.94
N ASP A 155 -4.34 22.33 5.12
CA ASP A 155 -3.55 23.47 4.71
C ASP A 155 -4.25 24.25 3.57
N LEU A 156 -3.56 25.27 3.02
CA LEU A 156 -4.11 26.08 1.93
C LEU A 156 -4.33 25.29 0.62
N THR A 157 -3.75 24.10 0.50
CA THR A 157 -3.89 23.18 -0.63
C THR A 157 -4.92 22.08 -0.36
N GLY A 158 -5.53 22.07 0.83
CA GLY A 158 -6.49 21.04 1.25
C GLY A 158 -5.85 19.78 1.83
N ARG A 159 -4.51 19.69 1.87
CA ARG A 159 -3.79 18.54 2.43
C ARG A 159 -3.76 18.62 3.95
N PHE A 160 -3.84 17.48 4.62
CA PHE A 160 -3.83 17.44 6.08
C PHE A 160 -2.42 17.55 6.66
N ASP A 161 -2.24 18.48 7.59
CA ASP A 161 -1.01 18.75 8.35
C ASP A 161 -1.32 18.71 9.86
N VAL A 162 -0.33 18.43 10.70
CA VAL A 162 -0.42 18.47 12.17
C VAL A 162 0.21 19.76 12.70
N ASP A 163 -0.19 20.22 13.89
CA ASP A 163 0.46 21.39 14.49
C ASP A 163 1.93 21.08 14.82
N PRO A 164 2.91 21.78 14.19
CA PRO A 164 4.32 21.53 14.43
C PRO A 164 4.75 21.76 15.89
N ALA A 165 4.00 22.57 16.66
CA ALA A 165 4.28 22.81 18.07
C ALA A 165 4.01 21.59 18.97
N LEU A 166 3.24 20.62 18.48
CA LEU A 166 2.90 19.38 19.20
C LEU A 166 3.80 18.20 18.82
N LEU A 167 4.67 18.36 17.82
CA LEU A 167 5.67 17.35 17.47
C LEU A 167 6.66 17.20 18.63
N THR A 168 6.80 15.97 19.14
CA THR A 168 7.76 15.67 20.20
C THR A 168 9.00 14.98 19.64
N ASN A 169 9.96 14.64 20.52
CA ASN A 169 11.16 13.87 20.18
C ASN A 169 12.05 14.47 19.07
N GLY A 170 11.92 15.78 18.80
CA GLY A 170 12.66 16.46 17.74
C GLY A 170 12.16 16.12 16.32
N MET A 171 10.95 15.55 16.18
CA MET A 171 10.34 15.38 14.87
C MET A 171 10.15 16.74 14.20
N ARG A 172 10.53 16.81 12.93
CA ARG A 172 10.35 17.97 12.07
C ARG A 172 9.70 17.54 10.77
N LYS A 173 8.97 18.47 10.16
CA LYS A 173 8.45 18.28 8.81
C LYS A 173 9.65 18.02 7.87
N VAL A 174 9.60 16.90 7.17
CA VAL A 174 10.56 16.55 6.15
C VAL A 174 10.34 17.51 4.98
N SER A 175 11.41 18.11 4.50
CA SER A 175 11.31 19.04 3.36
C SER A 175 10.72 18.29 2.16
N PRO A 176 9.88 18.89 1.31
CA PRO A 176 9.51 18.25 0.04
C PRO A 176 10.78 17.90 -0.75
N LEU A 177 10.70 16.91 -1.64
CA LEU A 177 11.80 16.68 -2.56
C LEU A 177 12.00 17.96 -3.38
N PRO A 178 13.24 18.38 -3.64
CA PRO A 178 13.47 19.53 -4.52
C PRO A 178 12.89 19.18 -5.90
N ASP A 179 12.16 20.13 -6.49
CA ASP A 179 11.71 20.04 -7.88
C ASP A 179 12.71 20.81 -8.77
N PRO A 180 13.31 20.17 -9.78
CA PRO A 180 13.14 18.77 -10.17
C PRO A 180 13.94 17.80 -9.28
N LEU A 181 13.53 16.52 -9.27
CA LEU A 181 14.20 15.47 -8.50
C LEU A 181 15.70 15.44 -8.80
N PRO A 182 16.56 15.18 -7.80
CA PRO A 182 17.97 14.91 -8.07
C PRO A 182 18.07 13.75 -9.07
N ALA A 183 19.08 13.80 -9.93
CA ALA A 183 19.38 12.69 -10.82
C ALA A 183 19.61 11.43 -9.97
N PHE A 184 18.88 10.36 -10.30
CA PHE A 184 19.05 9.03 -9.75
C PHE A 184 19.10 8.02 -10.88
N ALA A 185 19.74 6.90 -10.62
CA ALA A 185 19.70 5.73 -11.48
C ALA A 185 18.67 4.74 -10.93
N ALA A 186 17.92 4.09 -11.82
CA ALA A 186 16.99 3.02 -11.48
C ALA A 186 17.21 1.83 -12.40
N VAL A 187 17.41 0.65 -11.80
CA VAL A 187 17.57 -0.61 -12.50
C VAL A 187 16.54 -1.60 -11.97
N ASP A 188 15.63 -1.99 -12.85
CA ASP A 188 14.69 -3.08 -12.59
C ASP A 188 15.35 -4.39 -12.94
N TYR A 189 15.06 -5.44 -12.18
CA TYR A 189 15.48 -6.80 -12.49
C TYR A 189 14.21 -7.54 -12.90
N GLN A 190 14.08 -7.80 -14.20
CA GLN A 190 12.92 -8.49 -14.73
C GLN A 190 13.04 -9.99 -14.44
N PRO A 191 11.99 -10.61 -13.89
CA PRO A 191 11.97 -12.04 -13.65
C PRO A 191 11.92 -12.84 -14.96
N PRO A 192 12.25 -14.14 -14.95
CA PRO A 192 11.92 -15.03 -16.06
C PRO A 192 10.39 -15.11 -16.27
N GLU A 193 9.98 -15.42 -17.50
CA GLU A 193 8.56 -15.56 -17.87
C GLU A 193 7.83 -16.53 -16.92
N GLY A 194 6.68 -16.09 -16.38
CA GLY A 194 5.87 -16.86 -15.44
C GLY A 194 6.22 -16.70 -13.96
N SER A 195 7.07 -15.73 -13.60
CA SER A 195 7.30 -15.31 -12.21
C SER A 195 6.76 -13.90 -11.98
N ASP A 196 6.07 -13.73 -10.84
CA ASP A 196 5.40 -12.49 -10.44
C ASP A 196 6.28 -11.60 -9.53
N GLY A 197 7.52 -12.01 -9.29
CA GLY A 197 8.44 -11.26 -8.45
C GLY A 197 8.86 -9.94 -9.07
N LEU A 198 9.22 -8.98 -8.22
CA LEU A 198 9.73 -7.68 -8.66
C LEU A 198 10.98 -7.31 -7.85
N MET A 199 12.01 -6.77 -8.51
CA MET A 199 13.16 -6.20 -7.81
C MET A 199 13.62 -4.94 -8.53
N GLU A 200 13.77 -3.84 -7.79
CA GLU A 200 14.25 -2.56 -8.29
C GLU A 200 15.34 -2.01 -7.37
N LEU A 201 16.47 -1.63 -7.97
CA LEU A 201 17.53 -0.87 -7.31
C LEU A 201 17.45 0.59 -7.71
N LEU A 202 17.31 1.48 -6.73
CA LEU A 202 17.45 2.92 -6.88
C LEU A 202 18.74 3.40 -6.23
N VAL A 203 19.50 4.22 -6.97
CA VAL A 203 20.73 4.87 -6.48
C VAL A 203 20.66 6.36 -6.73
N ALA A 204 20.76 7.12 -5.65
CA ALA A 204 20.73 8.57 -5.69
C ALA A 204 22.00 9.14 -5.03
N ARG A 205 22.34 10.38 -5.37
CA ARG A 205 23.28 11.14 -4.54
C ARG A 205 22.66 11.36 -3.16
N ASN A 206 23.48 11.39 -2.11
CA ASN A 206 23.02 11.64 -0.75
C ASN A 206 22.01 12.80 -0.69
N THR A 207 20.75 12.43 -0.49
CA THR A 207 19.57 13.27 -0.57
C THR A 207 19.11 13.59 0.84
N PRO A 208 18.88 14.86 1.17
CA PRO A 208 18.37 15.24 2.48
C PRO A 208 17.10 14.48 2.84
N ASP A 209 17.09 13.95 4.07
CA ASP A 209 15.98 13.20 4.65
C ASP A 209 15.60 11.91 3.87
N PHE A 210 16.54 11.31 3.11
CA PHE A 210 16.30 10.08 2.32
C PHE A 210 15.61 8.99 3.14
N TYR A 211 16.19 8.58 4.27
CA TYR A 211 15.60 7.55 5.11
C TYR A 211 14.22 7.93 5.62
N ALA A 212 14.00 9.19 5.99
CA ALA A 212 12.69 9.64 6.48
C ALA A 212 11.60 9.51 5.42
N ARG A 213 11.90 9.79 4.14
CA ARG A 213 10.95 9.66 3.02
C ARG A 213 10.62 8.20 2.71
N SER A 214 11.61 7.32 2.83
CA SER A 214 11.49 5.91 2.48
C SER A 214 11.08 5.01 3.66
N SER A 215 11.01 5.56 4.89
CA SER A 215 10.72 4.75 6.09
C SER A 215 9.35 4.92 6.72
N VAL A 216 8.53 5.80 6.15
CA VAL A 216 7.16 6.04 6.61
C VAL A 216 6.35 4.76 6.62
N GLY A 217 5.69 4.47 7.74
CA GLY A 217 4.78 3.33 7.84
C GLY A 217 5.47 1.96 7.90
N TYR A 218 6.80 1.94 7.96
CA TYR A 218 7.61 0.73 8.03
C TYR A 218 8.42 0.68 9.32
N ARG A 219 8.69 -0.53 9.80
CA ARG A 219 9.46 -0.76 11.02
C ARG A 219 10.79 -1.33 10.59
N PHE A 220 11.77 -0.44 10.51
CA PHE A 220 13.10 -0.81 10.11
C PHE A 220 13.86 -1.50 11.25
N GLU A 221 14.67 -2.46 10.86
CA GLU A 221 15.72 -3.01 11.69
C GLU A 221 17.08 -2.77 11.02
N GLU A 222 18.11 -2.65 11.85
CA GLU A 222 19.47 -2.49 11.38
C GLU A 222 20.03 -3.82 10.89
N ILE A 223 20.70 -3.80 9.74
CA ILE A 223 21.37 -4.96 9.15
C ILE A 223 22.75 -4.60 8.60
N PRO A 224 23.71 -5.55 8.58
CA PRO A 224 24.99 -5.30 7.94
C PRO A 224 24.87 -5.40 6.41
N ILE A 225 25.40 -4.40 5.70
CA ILE A 225 25.52 -4.34 4.23
C ILE A 225 27.00 -4.11 3.87
N GLY A 226 27.73 -5.20 3.62
CA GLY A 226 29.19 -5.14 3.43
C GLY A 226 29.88 -4.58 4.68
N ASP A 227 30.70 -3.55 4.49
CA ASP A 227 31.37 -2.81 5.57
C ASP A 227 30.51 -1.66 6.14
N SER A 228 29.30 -1.46 5.61
CA SER A 228 28.36 -0.41 6.01
C SER A 228 27.17 -0.96 6.80
N THR A 229 26.47 -0.06 7.47
CA THR A 229 25.17 -0.34 8.09
C THR A 229 24.05 0.00 7.11
N GLY A 230 23.15 -0.94 6.90
CA GLY A 230 21.88 -0.71 6.20
C GLY A 230 20.69 -0.97 7.12
N TYR A 231 19.51 -0.80 6.57
CA TYR A 231 18.24 -0.99 7.25
C TYR A 231 17.31 -1.77 6.35
N ILE A 232 16.56 -2.70 6.93
CA ILE A 232 15.54 -3.46 6.20
C ILE A 232 14.18 -3.33 6.89
N ALA A 233 13.13 -3.24 6.09
CA ALA A 233 11.76 -3.42 6.51
C ALA A 233 11.05 -4.35 5.53
N GLY A 234 10.10 -5.12 6.02
CA GLY A 234 9.16 -5.86 5.16
C GLY A 234 7.91 -5.03 4.94
N ASP A 235 7.39 -5.01 3.71
CA ASP A 235 6.03 -4.57 3.43
C ASP A 235 5.09 -5.73 3.75
N TRP A 236 4.33 -5.60 4.83
CA TRP A 236 3.49 -6.68 5.35
C TRP A 236 2.11 -6.63 4.70
N VAL A 237 2.07 -6.71 3.37
CA VAL A 237 0.82 -6.97 2.65
C VAL A 237 0.49 -8.45 2.79
N GLY A 238 -0.36 -8.81 3.75
CA GLY A 238 -1.19 -10.01 3.71
C GLY A 238 -0.52 -11.38 3.44
N ASN A 239 -0.15 -12.08 4.53
CA ASN A 239 0.38 -13.47 4.64
C ASN A 239 1.91 -13.57 4.60
N ASP A 240 2.46 -14.59 5.27
CA ASP A 240 3.86 -15.03 5.13
C ASP A 240 4.27 -15.37 3.67
N ALA A 241 3.32 -15.27 2.72
CA ALA A 241 3.47 -15.53 1.31
C ALA A 241 3.87 -14.28 0.50
N ASP A 242 3.45 -13.08 0.90
CA ASP A 242 3.72 -11.84 0.16
C ASP A 242 4.96 -11.16 0.77
N ARG A 243 6.12 -11.50 0.21
CA ARG A 243 7.42 -11.16 0.77
C ARG A 243 8.01 -9.92 0.12
N SER A 244 7.43 -8.77 0.40
CA SER A 244 7.97 -7.49 -0.05
C SER A 244 8.98 -6.94 0.98
N TRP A 245 10.13 -6.50 0.51
CA TRP A 245 11.21 -5.95 1.34
C TRP A 245 11.70 -4.63 0.78
N ILE A 246 11.99 -3.71 1.68
CA ILE A 246 12.70 -2.47 1.42
C ILE A 246 14.02 -2.55 2.15
N VAL A 247 15.13 -2.44 1.43
CA VAL A 247 16.47 -2.31 2.02
C VAL A 247 17.02 -0.94 1.69
N LEU A 248 17.38 -0.18 2.72
CA LEU A 248 17.93 1.18 2.61
C LEU A 248 19.35 1.21 3.18
N TRP A 249 20.31 1.74 2.45
CA TRP A 249 21.67 1.90 2.97
C TRP A 249 22.38 3.08 2.30
N GLN A 250 23.50 3.47 2.89
CA GLN A 250 24.38 4.49 2.35
C GLN A 250 25.74 3.87 2.09
N ASN A 251 26.30 4.15 0.92
CA ASN A 251 27.66 3.78 0.58
C ASN A 251 28.30 4.84 -0.31
N ASP A 252 29.56 5.19 -0.04
CA ASP A 252 30.35 6.13 -0.86
C ASP A 252 29.67 7.48 -1.18
N GLY A 253 28.86 8.00 -0.23
CA GLY A 253 28.13 9.26 -0.43
C GLY A 253 26.90 9.16 -1.34
N LEU A 254 26.45 7.92 -1.62
CA LEU A 254 25.22 7.61 -2.33
C LEU A 254 24.20 6.99 -1.38
N ASP A 255 22.92 7.26 -1.66
CA ASP A 255 21.78 6.61 -1.04
C ASP A 255 21.30 5.48 -1.95
N PHE A 256 20.99 4.34 -1.33
CA PHE A 256 20.49 3.16 -2.02
C PHE A 256 19.14 2.76 -1.43
N ALA A 257 18.19 2.44 -2.30
CA ALA A 257 16.97 1.72 -1.96
C ALA A 257 16.84 0.49 -2.86
N LEU A 258 16.60 -0.67 -2.26
CA LEU A 258 16.22 -1.89 -2.93
C LEU A 258 14.78 -2.22 -2.55
N TYR A 259 13.90 -2.32 -3.54
CA TYR A 259 12.56 -2.88 -3.39
C TYR A 259 12.58 -4.29 -3.96
N ALA A 260 12.10 -5.27 -3.21
CA ALA A 260 12.10 -6.68 -3.62
C ALA A 260 10.82 -7.38 -3.17
N SER A 261 9.96 -7.79 -4.11
CA SER A 261 8.71 -8.53 -3.88
C SER A 261 8.84 -9.99 -4.32
N ASP A 262 8.27 -10.90 -3.52
CA ASP A 262 8.41 -12.36 -3.63
C ASP A 262 9.84 -12.87 -3.38
N PHE A 263 10.55 -12.23 -2.44
CA PHE A 263 11.90 -12.62 -2.03
C PHE A 263 11.94 -13.00 -0.56
N THR A 264 12.77 -13.96 -0.15
CA THR A 264 13.06 -14.10 1.28
C THR A 264 13.85 -12.89 1.78
N ARG A 265 13.76 -12.62 3.08
CA ARG A 265 14.58 -11.60 3.75
C ARG A 265 16.06 -11.78 3.42
N GLU A 266 16.55 -13.02 3.46
CA GLU A 266 17.95 -13.35 3.19
C GLU A 266 18.33 -13.05 1.74
N GLN A 267 17.44 -13.31 0.78
CA GLN A 267 17.66 -12.99 -0.62
C GLN A 267 17.71 -11.48 -0.86
N ALA A 268 16.79 -10.71 -0.26
CA ALA A 268 16.80 -9.26 -0.35
C ALA A 268 18.09 -8.66 0.25
N VAL A 269 18.54 -9.18 1.40
CA VAL A 269 19.80 -8.75 2.03
C VAL A 269 21.02 -9.15 1.21
N ALA A 270 21.04 -10.35 0.63
CA ALA A 270 22.12 -10.80 -0.25
C ALA A 270 22.22 -9.94 -1.51
N ALA A 271 21.08 -9.66 -2.15
CA ALA A 271 21.01 -8.77 -3.30
C ALA A 271 21.56 -7.38 -2.96
N ALA A 272 21.10 -6.75 -1.86
CA ALA A 272 21.61 -5.45 -1.42
C ALA A 272 23.13 -5.45 -1.16
N ARG A 273 23.67 -6.51 -0.52
CA ARG A 273 25.12 -6.66 -0.29
C ARG A 273 25.93 -6.82 -1.57
N SER A 274 25.31 -7.31 -2.63
CA SER A 274 25.94 -7.54 -3.92
C SER A 274 26.00 -6.29 -4.80
N ALA A 275 25.40 -5.18 -4.36
CA ALA A 275 25.44 -3.92 -5.07
C ALA A 275 26.88 -3.48 -5.32
N SER A 276 27.22 -3.22 -6.58
CA SER A 276 28.56 -2.81 -7.00
C SER A 276 28.48 -1.84 -8.18
N PRO A 277 29.51 -1.00 -8.39
CA PRO A 277 29.57 -0.14 -9.56
C PRO A 277 29.50 -0.98 -10.85
N ALA A 278 28.72 -0.51 -11.80
CA ALA A 278 28.72 -1.07 -13.15
C ALA A 278 30.00 -0.65 -13.88
N THR A 279 30.47 -1.49 -14.80
CA THR A 279 31.51 -1.04 -15.74
C THR A 279 30.88 -0.15 -16.82
N GLU A 280 31.66 0.74 -17.44
CA GLU A 280 31.17 1.60 -18.55
C GLU A 280 30.51 0.78 -19.67
N ALA A 281 31.13 -0.36 -20.05
CA ALA A 281 30.59 -1.23 -21.09
C ALA A 281 29.28 -1.93 -20.69
N GLU A 282 29.16 -2.30 -19.41
CA GLU A 282 27.95 -2.91 -18.87
C GLU A 282 26.82 -1.89 -18.80
N TRP A 283 27.10 -0.68 -18.31
CA TRP A 283 26.10 0.38 -18.23
C TRP A 283 25.63 0.81 -19.62
N ALA A 284 26.56 0.97 -20.57
CA ALA A 284 26.23 1.26 -21.97
C ALA A 284 25.33 0.17 -22.57
N HIS A 285 25.59 -1.11 -22.26
CA HIS A 285 24.74 -2.21 -22.72
C HIS A 285 23.32 -2.15 -22.14
N LEU A 286 23.18 -1.77 -20.86
CA LEU A 286 21.88 -1.57 -20.21
C LEU A 286 21.12 -0.37 -20.79
N ALA A 287 21.81 0.74 -21.05
CA ALA A 287 21.22 1.92 -21.67
C ALA A 287 20.75 1.64 -23.11
N ASP A 288 21.54 0.89 -23.88
CA ASP A 288 21.20 0.48 -25.24
C ASP A 288 20.02 -0.50 -25.27
N SER A 289 19.92 -1.43 -24.31
CA SER A 289 18.80 -2.37 -24.23
C SER A 289 17.48 -1.69 -23.82
N ALA A 290 17.55 -0.66 -22.97
CA ALA A 290 16.41 0.17 -22.60
C ALA A 290 15.88 1.01 -23.77
N ALA A 291 16.77 1.49 -24.67
CA ALA A 291 16.38 2.24 -25.88
C ALA A 291 15.63 1.39 -26.93
N VAL A 292 15.66 0.06 -26.80
CA VAL A 292 15.02 -0.90 -27.71
C VAL A 292 13.70 -1.44 -27.15
N ALA A 293 13.36 -1.14 -25.89
CA ALA A 293 12.03 -1.40 -25.36
C ALA A 293 11.03 -0.40 -25.98
N PRO A 294 9.89 -0.86 -26.52
CA PRO A 294 8.90 0.04 -27.09
C PRO A 294 8.42 1.03 -26.02
N SER A 295 8.27 2.28 -26.44
CA SER A 295 7.56 3.31 -25.70
C SER A 295 6.09 2.92 -25.52
N ASP A 296 5.81 2.04 -24.56
CA ASP A 296 4.47 1.90 -24.02
C ASP A 296 4.27 3.00 -22.97
N THR A 297 4.25 4.25 -23.47
CA THR A 297 3.12 5.10 -23.09
C THR A 297 1.87 4.29 -23.38
N VAL A 298 1.31 3.65 -22.35
CA VAL A 298 -0.11 3.32 -22.32
C VAL A 298 -0.82 4.67 -22.34
N VAL A 299 -0.94 5.23 -23.54
CA VAL A 299 -2.06 6.09 -23.87
C VAL A 299 -3.27 5.25 -23.52
N MET A 300 -4.06 5.71 -22.54
CA MET A 300 -5.45 5.30 -22.35
C MET A 300 -6.18 5.57 -23.66
N GLY A 301 -5.99 4.67 -24.63
CA GLY A 301 -6.80 4.58 -25.81
C GLY A 301 -8.15 4.13 -25.30
N THR A 302 -9.14 5.01 -25.46
CA THR A 302 -10.55 4.61 -25.43
C THR A 302 -10.67 3.32 -26.22
N ALA A 303 -10.91 2.22 -25.51
CA ALA A 303 -11.24 0.97 -26.14
C ALA A 303 -12.38 1.25 -27.14
N PRO A 304 -12.30 0.79 -28.40
CA PRO A 304 -13.49 0.74 -29.22
C PRO A 304 -14.55 -0.05 -28.42
N PRO A 305 -15.83 0.35 -28.45
CA PRO A 305 -16.86 -0.35 -27.70
C PRO A 305 -16.77 -1.84 -28.05
N GLN A 306 -16.35 -2.65 -27.07
CA GLN A 306 -16.47 -4.08 -27.19
C GLN A 306 -17.97 -4.34 -27.15
N ILE A 307 -18.53 -4.60 -28.32
CA ILE A 307 -19.74 -5.40 -28.40
C ILE A 307 -19.29 -6.75 -27.84
N LEU A 308 -19.72 -7.05 -26.61
CA LEU A 308 -19.69 -8.38 -26.05
C LEU A 308 -20.51 -9.27 -26.98
N ASP A 309 -19.85 -9.87 -27.97
CA ASP A 309 -20.34 -11.11 -28.57
C ASP A 309 -20.17 -12.18 -27.50
N VAL A 310 -21.11 -12.22 -26.56
CA VAL A 310 -21.33 -13.38 -25.71
C VAL A 310 -21.78 -14.48 -26.66
N GLU A 311 -20.86 -15.37 -27.05
CA GLU A 311 -21.27 -16.66 -27.56
C GLU A 311 -22.25 -17.25 -26.55
N PRO A 312 -23.46 -17.68 -26.96
CA PRO A 312 -24.40 -18.28 -26.04
C PRO A 312 -23.70 -19.49 -25.44
N VAL A 313 -23.40 -19.40 -24.14
CA VAL A 313 -22.93 -20.52 -23.33
C VAL A 313 -23.93 -21.64 -23.57
N ASP A 314 -23.47 -22.75 -24.13
CA ASP A 314 -24.25 -23.98 -24.22
C ASP A 314 -24.89 -24.18 -22.83
N THR A 315 -26.22 -24.16 -22.77
CA THR A 315 -26.97 -24.16 -21.52
C THR A 315 -26.70 -25.48 -20.79
N VAL A 316 -25.67 -25.50 -19.95
CA VAL A 316 -25.49 -26.53 -18.95
C VAL A 316 -26.68 -26.40 -18.00
N GLU A 317 -27.48 -27.45 -17.90
CA GLU A 317 -28.64 -27.47 -17.02
C GLU A 317 -28.17 -27.20 -15.56
N PRO A 318 -28.75 -26.21 -14.86
CA PRO A 318 -28.35 -25.91 -13.50
C PRO A 318 -28.50 -27.14 -12.60
N ARG A 319 -27.46 -27.46 -11.84
CA ARG A 319 -27.48 -28.51 -10.81
C ARG A 319 -27.29 -27.89 -9.44
N ASP A 320 -28.20 -28.22 -8.52
CA ASP A 320 -28.09 -27.78 -7.14
C ASP A 320 -26.94 -28.50 -6.42
N VAL A 321 -26.06 -27.73 -5.79
CA VAL A 321 -24.97 -28.22 -4.97
C VAL A 321 -25.09 -27.62 -3.58
N ASP A 322 -25.03 -28.49 -2.58
CA ASP A 322 -25.02 -28.07 -1.19
C ASP A 322 -23.64 -27.53 -0.81
N ILE A 323 -23.61 -26.35 -0.20
CA ILE A 323 -22.41 -25.79 0.43
C ILE A 323 -22.65 -25.66 1.92
N THR A 324 -21.58 -25.80 2.70
CA THR A 324 -21.60 -25.52 4.14
C THR A 324 -21.11 -24.11 4.36
N VAL A 325 -21.89 -23.31 5.11
CA VAL A 325 -21.50 -21.96 5.53
C VAL A 325 -21.68 -21.87 7.04
N SER A 326 -20.62 -21.49 7.74
CA SER A 326 -20.63 -21.19 9.16
C SER A 326 -20.14 -19.78 9.39
N VAL A 327 -20.87 -19.01 10.20
CA VAL A 327 -20.56 -17.61 10.48
C VAL A 327 -20.46 -17.42 11.99
N THR A 328 -19.39 -16.76 12.41
CA THR A 328 -19.16 -16.38 13.80
C THR A 328 -18.98 -14.87 13.87
N ASN A 329 -19.55 -14.24 14.90
CA ASN A 329 -19.48 -12.80 15.15
C ASN A 329 -18.55 -12.56 16.36
N PRO A 330 -17.22 -12.50 16.16
CA PRO A 330 -16.30 -12.23 17.27
C PRO A 330 -16.44 -10.83 17.87
N SER A 331 -16.96 -9.84 17.13
CA SER A 331 -17.24 -8.49 17.66
C SER A 331 -18.37 -7.80 16.88
N ASP A 332 -18.76 -6.59 17.30
CA ASP A 332 -19.72 -5.76 16.56
C ASP A 332 -19.19 -5.29 15.19
N ASN A 333 -17.88 -5.37 14.96
CA ASN A 333 -17.25 -4.90 13.72
C ASN A 333 -16.61 -6.03 12.91
N GLU A 334 -16.63 -7.27 13.39
CA GLU A 334 -15.97 -8.39 12.73
C GLU A 334 -16.88 -9.62 12.65
N GLN A 335 -16.86 -10.22 11.47
CA GLN A 335 -17.46 -11.51 11.15
C GLN A 335 -16.45 -12.44 10.52
N ARG A 336 -16.47 -13.70 10.93
CA ARG A 336 -15.67 -14.77 10.32
C ARG A 336 -16.57 -15.81 9.72
N TRP A 337 -16.38 -16.04 8.43
CA TRP A 337 -17.12 -16.98 7.62
C TRP A 337 -16.19 -18.13 7.24
N THR A 338 -16.71 -19.35 7.26
CA THR A 338 -15.97 -20.54 6.82
C THR A 338 -16.91 -21.47 6.08
N GLY A 339 -16.39 -22.17 5.09
CA GLY A 339 -17.17 -23.17 4.36
C GLY A 339 -16.33 -24.10 3.52
N THR A 340 -17.02 -24.98 2.80
CA THR A 340 -16.41 -25.89 1.82
C THR A 340 -17.08 -25.69 0.47
N LEU A 341 -16.26 -25.56 -0.57
CA LEU A 341 -16.73 -25.37 -1.94
C LEU A 341 -17.24 -26.68 -2.53
N PRO A 342 -18.02 -26.63 -3.63
CA PRO A 342 -18.35 -27.80 -4.44
C PRO A 342 -17.12 -28.64 -4.87
N THR A 343 -15.97 -27.99 -5.06
CA THR A 343 -14.68 -28.60 -5.43
C THR A 343 -14.00 -29.33 -4.26
N GLY A 344 -14.44 -29.10 -3.02
CA GLY A 344 -13.90 -29.70 -1.80
C GLY A 344 -12.86 -28.84 -1.07
N GLU A 345 -12.42 -27.72 -1.64
CA GLU A 345 -11.47 -26.81 -0.98
C GLU A 345 -12.17 -26.08 0.18
N MET A 346 -11.41 -25.79 1.24
CA MET A 346 -11.93 -25.01 2.37
C MET A 346 -11.70 -23.54 2.10
N TRP A 347 -12.72 -22.73 2.33
CA TRP A 347 -12.60 -21.28 2.28
C TRP A 347 -12.87 -20.66 3.63
N SER A 348 -12.22 -19.54 3.90
CA SER A 348 -12.57 -18.68 5.02
C SER A 348 -12.55 -17.23 4.60
N ALA A 349 -13.44 -16.43 5.18
CA ALA A 349 -13.46 -15.00 4.97
C ALA A 349 -13.58 -14.22 6.27
N VAL A 350 -12.92 -13.07 6.31
CA VAL A 350 -13.06 -12.09 7.39
C VAL A 350 -13.77 -10.87 6.80
N VAL A 351 -14.94 -10.55 7.35
CA VAL A 351 -15.74 -9.37 7.00
C VAL A 351 -15.58 -8.36 8.14
N LEU A 352 -14.98 -7.22 7.86
CA LEU A 352 -14.80 -6.12 8.81
C LEU A 352 -15.69 -4.96 8.42
N ARG A 353 -16.41 -4.41 9.39
CA ARG A 353 -17.05 -3.11 9.27
C ARG A 353 -16.15 -2.04 9.88
N VAL A 354 -15.99 -0.95 9.16
CA VAL A 354 -15.23 0.23 9.58
C VAL A 354 -16.05 1.46 9.25
N PHE A 355 -16.67 2.05 10.28
CA PHE A 355 -17.63 3.15 10.16
C PHE A 355 -18.75 2.85 9.15
N ASP A 356 -18.60 3.41 7.96
CA ASP A 356 -19.50 3.32 6.82
C ASP A 356 -18.92 2.46 5.70
N ARG A 357 -17.92 1.61 5.90
CA ARG A 357 -17.37 0.73 4.86
C ARG A 357 -17.24 -0.72 5.32
N ILE A 358 -17.27 -1.63 4.35
CA ILE A 358 -17.05 -3.05 4.57
C ILE A 358 -15.78 -3.50 3.88
N GLU A 359 -14.91 -4.16 4.63
CA GLU A 359 -13.75 -4.87 4.12
C GLU A 359 -14.03 -6.37 4.13
N THR A 360 -13.66 -7.05 3.06
CA THR A 360 -13.72 -8.51 3.01
C THR A 360 -12.36 -9.06 2.57
N ARG A 361 -11.86 -10.05 3.31
CA ARG A 361 -10.68 -10.84 2.97
C ARG A 361 -11.07 -12.29 2.81
N ILE A 362 -10.80 -12.88 1.65
CA ILE A 362 -11.12 -14.28 1.36
C ILE A 362 -9.82 -15.07 1.25
N THR A 363 -9.83 -16.25 1.86
CA THR A 363 -8.76 -17.24 1.77
C THR A 363 -9.32 -18.57 1.29
N ILE A 364 -8.55 -19.30 0.49
CA ILE A 364 -8.83 -20.66 0.04
C ILE A 364 -7.64 -21.53 0.43
N ASP A 365 -7.89 -22.60 1.18
CA ASP A 365 -6.87 -23.50 1.74
C ASP A 365 -5.73 -22.76 2.47
N GLY A 366 -6.06 -21.64 3.10
CA GLY A 366 -5.14 -20.79 3.87
C GLY A 366 -4.39 -19.73 3.05
N VAL A 367 -4.53 -19.72 1.73
CA VAL A 367 -3.94 -18.71 0.84
C VAL A 367 -4.92 -17.55 0.69
N LEU A 368 -4.46 -16.30 0.86
CA LEU A 368 -5.27 -15.11 0.60
C LEU A 368 -5.51 -15.01 -0.92
N THR A 369 -6.77 -15.04 -1.32
CA THR A 369 -7.14 -15.03 -2.75
C THR A 369 -7.75 -13.70 -3.18
N GLU A 370 -8.41 -12.99 -2.27
CA GLU A 370 -9.08 -11.74 -2.61
C GLU A 370 -9.18 -10.81 -1.39
N THR A 371 -8.99 -9.52 -1.63
CA THR A 371 -9.32 -8.45 -0.67
C THR A 371 -10.17 -7.40 -1.39
N SER A 372 -11.27 -6.98 -0.78
CA SER A 372 -12.19 -5.99 -1.36
C SER A 372 -12.69 -4.97 -0.34
N SER A 373 -12.99 -3.75 -0.83
CA SER A 373 -13.81 -2.76 -0.13
C SER A 373 -15.17 -2.62 -0.79
N GLY A 374 -16.21 -2.65 0.02
CA GLY A 374 -17.52 -2.14 -0.36
C GLY A 374 -17.51 -0.61 -0.47
N PRO A 375 -18.47 -0.03 -1.20
CA PRO A 375 -18.69 1.40 -1.21
C PRO A 375 -19.15 1.85 0.18
N PRO A 376 -19.15 3.17 0.46
CA PRO A 376 -19.75 3.70 1.67
C PRO A 376 -21.21 3.21 1.82
N LEU A 377 -21.55 2.63 2.98
CA LEU A 377 -22.82 2.04 3.34
C LEU A 377 -24.00 2.96 3.01
N PRO A 378 -23.98 4.29 3.25
CA PRO A 378 -25.08 5.17 2.84
C PRO A 378 -25.39 5.11 1.34
N LYS A 379 -24.37 4.99 0.48
CA LYS A 379 -24.57 4.78 -0.97
C LYS A 379 -25.06 3.37 -1.29
N ALA A 380 -24.76 2.40 -0.43
CA ALA A 380 -25.23 1.02 -0.57
C ALA A 380 -26.69 0.82 -0.12
N THR A 381 -27.24 1.75 0.65
CA THR A 381 -28.55 1.62 1.30
C THR A 381 -29.65 2.49 0.67
N ASP A 382 -29.31 3.39 -0.25
CA ASP A 382 -30.23 4.41 -0.79
C ASP A 382 -31.29 3.88 -1.77
N SER A 383 -31.23 2.62 -2.21
CA SER A 383 -32.11 2.13 -3.30
C SER A 383 -32.88 0.83 -3.02
N SER A 384 -32.74 0.18 -1.86
CA SER A 384 -33.23 -1.20 -1.61
C SER A 384 -32.73 -2.26 -2.61
N GLN A 385 -31.79 -1.88 -3.49
CA GLN A 385 -31.12 -2.77 -4.43
C GLN A 385 -29.83 -3.30 -3.80
N VAL A 386 -29.41 -4.49 -4.22
CA VAL A 386 -28.08 -4.98 -3.87
C VAL A 386 -27.03 -4.01 -4.40
N THR A 387 -26.15 -3.57 -3.50
CA THR A 387 -24.97 -2.82 -3.90
C THR A 387 -23.82 -3.78 -4.10
N CYS A 388 -23.59 -4.12 -5.37
CA CYS A 388 -22.67 -5.16 -5.78
C CYS A 388 -21.24 -4.63 -5.78
N CYS A 389 -20.40 -5.22 -4.93
CA CYS A 389 -18.97 -5.31 -5.21
C CYS A 389 -18.64 -6.78 -5.04
N SER A 390 -18.27 -7.49 -6.10
CA SER A 390 -17.66 -8.80 -5.93
C SER A 390 -16.54 -8.66 -4.89
N PRO A 391 -16.47 -9.54 -3.87
CA PRO A 391 -17.14 -10.83 -3.74
C PRO A 391 -18.36 -10.83 -2.78
N GLN A 392 -19.04 -9.71 -2.59
CA GLN A 392 -20.11 -9.54 -1.59
C GLN A 392 -21.39 -8.91 -2.16
N ALA A 393 -22.52 -9.38 -1.63
CA ALA A 393 -23.83 -8.79 -1.84
C ALA A 393 -24.29 -8.14 -0.53
N ILE A 394 -24.57 -6.83 -0.55
CA ILE A 394 -25.08 -6.07 0.59
C ILE A 394 -26.46 -5.53 0.25
N THR A 395 -27.44 -5.74 1.13
CA THR A 395 -28.82 -5.28 0.94
C THR A 395 -29.46 -4.81 2.24
N THR A 396 -30.41 -3.88 2.14
CA THR A 396 -31.32 -3.47 3.20
C THR A 396 -32.76 -3.91 2.96
N ASN A 397 -32.99 -4.74 1.94
CA ASN A 397 -34.32 -5.28 1.66
C ASN A 397 -34.72 -6.23 2.82
N PRO A 398 -35.79 -5.92 3.57
CA PRO A 398 -36.21 -6.71 4.72
C PRO A 398 -36.74 -8.09 4.34
N ASP A 399 -37.17 -8.27 3.09
CA ASP A 399 -37.72 -9.54 2.58
C ASP A 399 -36.63 -10.49 2.07
N ALA A 400 -35.37 -10.02 1.96
CA ALA A 400 -34.27 -10.82 1.44
C ALA A 400 -33.74 -11.80 2.50
N ALA A 401 -33.69 -13.08 2.15
CA ALA A 401 -33.27 -14.17 3.03
C ALA A 401 -31.96 -14.84 2.59
N SER A 402 -31.73 -14.97 1.28
CA SER A 402 -30.56 -15.68 0.77
C SER A 402 -30.12 -15.18 -0.60
N LEU A 403 -28.93 -15.63 -1.00
CA LEU A 403 -28.33 -15.35 -2.28
C LEU A 403 -28.09 -16.66 -3.03
N ARG A 404 -28.61 -16.77 -4.25
CA ARG A 404 -28.34 -17.91 -5.12
C ARG A 404 -27.32 -17.52 -6.17
N VAL A 405 -26.27 -18.33 -6.31
CA VAL A 405 -25.18 -18.13 -7.26
C VAL A 405 -25.25 -19.25 -8.29
N LEU A 406 -25.25 -18.89 -9.57
CA LEU A 406 -25.19 -19.81 -10.70
C LEU A 406 -23.86 -19.61 -11.45
N ARG A 407 -23.04 -20.65 -11.45
CA ARG A 407 -21.72 -20.65 -12.08
C ARG A 407 -21.79 -21.01 -13.57
N PRO A 408 -20.81 -20.58 -14.38
CA PRO A 408 -20.72 -20.95 -15.81
C PRO A 408 -20.70 -22.46 -16.06
N ASN A 409 -20.22 -23.25 -15.11
CA ASN A 409 -20.18 -24.72 -15.20
C ASN A 409 -21.53 -25.40 -14.89
N GLY A 410 -22.60 -24.63 -14.62
CA GLY A 410 -23.92 -25.12 -14.26
C GLY A 410 -24.15 -25.39 -12.76
N ASP A 411 -23.13 -25.23 -11.90
CA ASP A 411 -23.31 -25.35 -10.44
C ASP A 411 -24.17 -24.21 -9.91
N ARG A 412 -25.19 -24.56 -9.11
CA ARG A 412 -26.06 -23.61 -8.43
C ARG A 412 -26.04 -23.87 -6.93
N TYR A 413 -25.78 -22.85 -6.13
CA TYR A 413 -25.77 -22.97 -4.67
C TYR A 413 -26.34 -21.72 -4.01
N THR A 414 -26.79 -21.87 -2.76
CA THR A 414 -27.46 -20.81 -2.01
C THR A 414 -26.67 -20.49 -0.74
N ILE A 415 -26.43 -19.20 -0.52
CA ILE A 415 -25.73 -18.66 0.65
C ILE A 415 -26.74 -17.88 1.49
N PRO A 416 -26.91 -18.19 2.78
CA PRO A 416 -27.81 -17.43 3.65
C PRO A 416 -27.27 -16.02 3.86
N LEU A 417 -28.16 -15.03 3.81
CA LEU A 417 -27.82 -13.67 4.24
C LEU A 417 -27.60 -13.65 5.75
N GLN A 418 -26.58 -12.91 6.17
CA GLN A 418 -26.30 -12.65 7.57
C GLN A 418 -26.52 -11.18 7.88
N SER A 419 -26.83 -10.87 9.14
CA SER A 419 -26.80 -9.48 9.60
C SER A 419 -25.40 -8.93 9.43
N LEU A 420 -25.24 -7.79 8.78
CA LEU A 420 -23.93 -7.14 8.65
C LEU A 420 -23.44 -6.69 10.04
N PRO A 421 -22.14 -6.82 10.40
CA PRO A 421 -21.64 -6.49 11.73
C PRO A 421 -22.09 -5.09 12.19
N GLY A 422 -22.65 -5.01 13.40
CA GLY A 422 -23.00 -3.74 14.04
C GLY A 422 -24.20 -3.02 13.39
N THR A 423 -24.97 -3.72 12.55
CA THR A 423 -26.20 -3.19 11.94
C THR A 423 -27.39 -4.10 12.26
N SER A 424 -28.59 -3.53 12.37
CA SER A 424 -29.83 -4.31 12.56
C SER A 424 -30.52 -4.64 11.23
N ASP A 425 -30.44 -3.72 10.26
CA ASP A 425 -31.30 -3.71 9.08
C ASP A 425 -30.53 -3.94 7.77
N THR A 426 -29.22 -4.16 7.86
CA THR A 426 -28.37 -4.47 6.71
C THR A 426 -27.97 -5.93 6.74
N ARG A 427 -27.98 -6.55 5.57
CA ARG A 427 -27.64 -7.96 5.37
C ARG A 427 -26.50 -8.09 4.36
N ILE A 428 -25.65 -9.08 4.58
CA ILE A 428 -24.53 -9.42 3.70
C ILE A 428 -24.53 -10.92 3.38
N ALA A 429 -24.18 -11.27 2.14
CA ALA A 429 -23.77 -12.61 1.75
C ALA A 429 -22.47 -12.52 0.95
N LEU A 430 -21.59 -13.49 1.16
CA LEU A 430 -20.34 -13.60 0.42
C LEU A 430 -20.54 -14.57 -0.74
N ILE A 431 -20.34 -14.08 -1.97
CA ILE A 431 -20.48 -14.85 -3.22
C ILE A 431 -19.32 -15.83 -3.39
N GLY A 432 -18.19 -15.56 -2.72
CA GLY A 432 -17.08 -16.49 -2.47
C GLY A 432 -16.86 -17.52 -3.57
N LEU A 433 -16.31 -17.11 -4.72
CA LEU A 433 -15.21 -17.79 -5.42
C LEU A 433 -14.90 -17.11 -6.78
N PRO A 434 -13.62 -17.03 -7.18
CA PRO A 434 -13.16 -16.25 -8.32
C PRO A 434 -13.25 -17.04 -9.63
N GLU A 435 -14.42 -17.13 -10.26
CA GLU A 435 -14.46 -17.54 -11.68
C GLU A 435 -15.58 -16.82 -12.45
N GLY A 436 -15.17 -15.79 -13.18
CA GLY A 436 -15.94 -15.15 -14.23
C GLY A 436 -17.21 -14.43 -13.79
N ALA A 437 -17.95 -13.95 -14.79
CA ALA A 437 -19.29 -13.42 -14.61
C ALA A 437 -20.24 -14.54 -14.19
N VAL A 438 -20.70 -14.52 -12.94
CA VAL A 438 -21.73 -15.41 -12.40
C VAL A 438 -23.09 -14.70 -12.37
N LEU A 439 -24.16 -15.46 -12.59
CA LEU A 439 -25.51 -14.96 -12.37
C LEU A 439 -25.83 -15.09 -10.88
N THR A 440 -26.29 -14.00 -10.29
CA THR A 440 -26.60 -13.91 -8.88
C THR A 440 -28.03 -13.44 -8.68
N GLU A 441 -28.77 -14.16 -7.84
CA GLU A 441 -30.18 -13.88 -7.54
C GLU A 441 -30.37 -13.68 -6.02
N LEU A 442 -30.98 -12.56 -5.65
CA LEU A 442 -31.43 -12.30 -4.29
C LEU A 442 -32.81 -12.95 -4.10
N LEU A 443 -32.94 -13.80 -3.07
CA LEU A 443 -34.16 -14.57 -2.82
C LEU A 443 -34.83 -14.16 -1.51
N ASP A 444 -36.17 -14.27 -1.47
CA ASP A 444 -36.94 -14.23 -0.21
C ASP A 444 -36.93 -15.57 0.53
N GLU A 445 -37.64 -15.66 1.66
CA GLU A 445 -37.76 -16.89 2.47
C GLU A 445 -38.43 -18.05 1.72
N ASP A 446 -39.29 -17.73 0.75
CA ASP A 446 -40.03 -18.70 -0.07
C ASP A 446 -39.22 -19.14 -1.31
N GLY A 447 -38.05 -18.52 -1.57
CA GLY A 447 -37.19 -18.79 -2.71
C GLY A 447 -37.60 -18.04 -3.99
N ASN A 448 -38.48 -17.04 -3.90
CA ASN A 448 -38.80 -16.17 -5.03
C ASN A 448 -37.65 -15.18 -5.29
N VAL A 449 -37.38 -14.92 -6.57
CA VAL A 449 -36.34 -13.97 -6.98
C VAL A 449 -36.85 -12.54 -6.75
N LEU A 450 -36.19 -11.83 -5.83
CA LEU A 450 -36.42 -10.41 -5.56
C LEU A 450 -35.62 -9.52 -6.52
N GLN A 451 -34.39 -9.95 -6.87
CA GLN A 451 -33.50 -9.24 -7.76
C GLN A 451 -32.55 -10.22 -8.45
N GLU A 452 -32.20 -9.96 -9.71
CA GLU A 452 -31.22 -10.71 -10.48
C GLU A 452 -30.16 -9.75 -11.02
N TYR A 453 -28.89 -10.15 -10.96
CA TYR A 453 -27.77 -9.36 -11.47
C TYR A 453 -26.57 -10.26 -11.77
N VAL A 454 -25.69 -9.78 -12.65
CA VAL A 454 -24.43 -10.47 -12.98
C VAL A 454 -23.30 -9.87 -12.14
N THR A 455 -22.50 -10.72 -11.52
CA THR A 455 -21.30 -10.34 -10.76
C THR A 455 -20.08 -10.99 -11.37
N GLY A 456 -19.04 -10.21 -11.67
CA GLY A 456 -17.79 -10.68 -12.26
C GLY A 456 -16.85 -9.53 -12.51
#